data_AF-A0A434ZAY2-F1
#
_entry.id   AF-A0A434ZAY2-F1
#
_cell.length_a   1.000
_cell.length_b   1.000
_cell.length_c   1.000
_cell.angle_alpha   90.00
_cell.angle_beta   90.00
_cell.angle_gamma   90.00
#
_symmetry.space_group_name_H-M   'P 1'
#
loop_
_entity.id
_entity.type
_entity.pdbx_description
1 polymer ?
#
loop_
_entity_poly.entity_id
_entity_poly.type
_entity_poly.pdbx_seq_one_letter_code
_entity_poly.pdbx_strand_id
1 'polypeptide(L)'
;AMESATHRWSAATAANPENPLDAVISFYLSMDHRGERMDGCPVVALGSDAARQGAEVKASFEAGIREYLEMLGGWVGGADNDEAGGKAMAVLSTMVGAVLLSRVVNDPNLAQAFLDAATDQVREAVAA
;
A
#
# COMPACT_ATOMS: atom_id res chain seq x y z
N ALA A 1 8.93 3.02 -12.37
CA ALA A 1 8.90 2.88 -10.89
C ALA A 1 7.51 2.45 -10.42
N MET A 2 6.45 3.23 -10.66
CA MET A 2 5.07 2.85 -10.30
C MET A 2 4.67 1.47 -10.87
N GLU A 3 4.88 1.26 -12.17
CA GLU A 3 4.60 -0.01 -12.86
C GLU A 3 5.31 -1.23 -12.23
N SER A 4 6.56 -1.05 -11.78
CA SER A 4 7.32 -2.10 -11.09
C SER A 4 6.71 -2.44 -9.73
N ALA A 5 6.11 -1.48 -9.04
CA ALA A 5 5.53 -1.67 -7.73
C ALA A 5 4.13 -2.32 -7.81
N THR A 6 3.35 -2.04 -8.86
CA THR A 6 2.13 -2.78 -9.20
C THR A 6 2.45 -4.25 -9.50
N HIS A 7 3.53 -4.52 -10.24
CA HIS A 7 3.99 -5.89 -10.55
C HIS A 7 4.35 -6.71 -9.30
N ARG A 8 4.89 -6.06 -8.24
CA ARG A 8 5.21 -6.76 -6.98
C ARG A 8 3.97 -7.20 -6.22
N TRP A 9 2.88 -6.43 -6.28
CA TRP A 9 1.60 -6.85 -5.73
C TRP A 9 1.05 -8.05 -6.48
N SER A 10 1.10 -8.02 -7.82
CA SER A 10 0.72 -9.17 -8.65
C SER A 10 1.55 -10.43 -8.34
N ALA A 11 2.84 -10.28 -8.06
CA ALA A 11 3.69 -11.39 -7.65
C ALA A 11 3.31 -11.94 -6.26
N ALA A 12 2.99 -11.06 -5.30
CA ALA A 12 2.53 -11.45 -3.98
C ALA A 12 1.18 -12.20 -4.04
N THR A 13 0.23 -11.73 -4.85
CA THR A 13 -1.07 -12.40 -5.01
C THR A 13 -0.96 -13.73 -5.74
N ALA A 14 -0.05 -13.86 -6.72
CA ALA A 14 0.21 -15.14 -7.38
C ALA A 14 0.76 -16.21 -6.42
N ALA A 15 1.48 -15.80 -5.37
CA ALA A 15 2.01 -16.71 -4.35
C ALA A 15 0.93 -17.20 -3.36
N ASN A 16 -0.18 -16.48 -3.21
CA ASN A 16 -1.32 -16.87 -2.38
C ASN A 16 -2.65 -16.43 -3.02
N PRO A 17 -3.13 -17.15 -4.05
CA PRO A 17 -4.30 -16.76 -4.81
C PRO A 17 -5.62 -16.91 -4.05
N GLU A 18 -5.64 -17.69 -2.96
CA GLU A 18 -6.85 -17.88 -2.14
C GLU A 18 -7.13 -16.68 -1.22
N ASN A 19 -6.10 -15.89 -0.89
CA ASN A 19 -6.26 -14.68 -0.09
C ASN A 19 -5.32 -13.56 -0.60
N PRO A 20 -5.64 -12.96 -1.77
CA PRO A 20 -4.75 -12.02 -2.44
C PRO A 20 -4.50 -10.74 -1.63
N LEU A 21 -5.52 -10.24 -0.94
CA LEU A 21 -5.38 -9.07 -0.08
C LEU A 21 -4.43 -9.35 1.08
N ASP A 22 -4.60 -10.47 1.79
CA ASP A 22 -3.73 -10.81 2.92
C ASP A 22 -2.28 -11.05 2.49
N ALA A 23 -2.07 -11.60 1.29
CA ALA A 23 -0.76 -11.73 0.68
C ALA A 23 -0.07 -10.37 0.48
N VAL A 24 -0.82 -9.39 -0.04
CA VAL A 24 -0.31 -8.03 -0.24
C VAL A 24 -0.08 -7.32 1.10
N ILE A 25 -1.00 -7.44 2.06
CA ILE A 25 -0.83 -6.88 3.41
C ILE A 25 0.46 -7.42 4.04
N SER A 26 0.61 -8.74 4.07
CA SER A 26 1.76 -9.41 4.69
C SER A 26 3.08 -9.03 4.03
N PHE A 27 3.10 -8.90 2.71
CA PHE A 27 4.27 -8.44 1.98
C PHE A 27 4.58 -6.97 2.27
N TYR A 28 3.59 -6.09 2.13
CA TYR A 28 3.77 -4.64 2.14
C TYR A 28 4.04 -4.09 3.55
N LEU A 29 3.38 -4.65 4.57
CA LEU A 29 3.54 -4.29 5.98
C LEU A 29 4.57 -5.17 6.69
N SER A 30 5.66 -5.50 6.01
CA SER A 30 6.77 -6.31 6.56
C SER A 30 8.01 -5.47 6.89
N MET A 31 8.82 -5.97 7.82
CA MET A 31 10.14 -5.41 8.10
C MET A 31 11.09 -5.51 6.90
N ASP A 32 10.90 -6.51 6.03
CA ASP A 32 11.65 -6.65 4.79
C ASP A 32 11.33 -5.49 3.83
N HIS A 33 10.05 -5.21 3.57
CA HIS A 33 9.65 -4.08 2.73
C HIS A 33 10.04 -2.73 3.33
N ARG A 34 9.98 -2.60 4.66
CA ARG A 34 10.51 -1.43 5.36
C ARG A 34 11.99 -1.21 5.01
N GLY A 35 12.79 -2.27 4.98
CA GLY A 35 14.22 -2.25 4.66
C GLY A 35 14.53 -1.89 3.21
N GLU A 36 13.63 -2.19 2.27
CA GLU A 36 13.75 -1.91 0.83
C GLU A 36 13.54 -0.42 0.51
N ARG A 37 14.60 0.37 0.64
CA ARG A 37 14.54 1.82 0.37
C ARG A 37 14.54 2.20 -1.11
N MET A 38 15.16 1.37 -1.97
CA MET A 38 15.31 1.64 -3.41
C MET A 38 14.18 1.03 -4.25
N ASP A 39 13.77 -0.20 -3.93
CA ASP A 39 12.78 -0.97 -4.70
C ASP A 39 11.40 -1.07 -4.01
N GLY A 40 11.20 -0.27 -2.95
CA GLY A 40 9.96 -0.22 -2.18
C GLY A 40 8.83 0.56 -2.88
N CYS A 41 7.72 0.80 -2.18
CA CYS A 41 6.62 1.59 -2.75
C CYS A 41 7.07 3.02 -3.12
N PRO A 42 6.94 3.46 -4.39
CA PRO A 42 7.37 4.79 -4.81
C PRO A 42 6.57 5.92 -4.15
N VAL A 43 5.32 5.67 -3.75
CA VAL A 43 4.51 6.64 -2.99
C VAL A 43 5.13 6.90 -1.61
N VAL A 44 5.60 5.86 -0.93
CA VAL A 44 6.32 5.99 0.35
C VAL A 44 7.66 6.68 0.17
N ALA A 45 8.40 6.34 -0.90
CA ALA A 45 9.74 6.86 -1.14
C ALA A 45 9.77 8.32 -1.62
N LEU A 46 8.83 8.71 -2.49
CA LEU A 46 8.90 9.96 -3.27
C LEU A 46 7.61 10.78 -3.24
N GLY A 47 6.56 10.33 -2.55
CA GLY A 47 5.25 11.00 -2.58
C GLY A 47 5.29 12.47 -2.14
N SER A 48 6.08 12.79 -1.11
CA SER A 48 6.26 14.17 -0.64
C SER A 48 6.98 15.06 -1.67
N ASP A 49 7.93 14.49 -2.41
CA ASP A 49 8.64 15.24 -3.44
C ASP A 49 7.79 15.42 -4.68
N ALA A 50 7.09 14.36 -5.11
CA ALA A 50 6.11 14.40 -6.20
C ALA A 50 5.01 15.45 -5.97
N ALA A 51 4.54 15.60 -4.73
CA ALA A 51 3.56 16.62 -4.36
C ALA A 51 4.04 18.07 -4.63
N ARG A 52 5.35 18.31 -4.62
CA ARG A 52 5.98 19.62 -4.90
C ARG A 52 6.33 19.83 -6.38
N GLN A 53 6.17 18.81 -7.23
CA GLN A 53 6.46 18.89 -8.66
C GLN A 53 5.28 19.43 -9.49
N GLY A 54 5.54 19.65 -10.78
CA GLY A 54 4.55 20.06 -11.78
C GLY A 54 3.52 18.99 -12.14
N ALA A 55 2.54 19.37 -12.96
CA ALA A 55 1.39 18.53 -13.29
C ALA A 55 1.74 17.18 -13.91
N GLU A 56 2.79 17.12 -14.75
CA GLU A 56 3.22 15.88 -15.42
C GLU A 56 3.67 14.80 -14.43
N VAL A 57 4.49 15.16 -13.44
CA VAL A 57 4.94 14.22 -12.40
C VAL A 57 3.76 13.75 -11.56
N LYS A 58 2.87 14.68 -11.17
CA LYS A 58 1.67 14.35 -10.40
C LYS A 58 0.75 13.39 -11.16
N ALA A 59 0.58 13.59 -12.47
CA ALA A 59 -0.22 12.69 -13.31
C ALA A 59 0.35 11.26 -13.35
N SER A 60 1.68 11.11 -13.39
CA SER A 60 2.31 9.79 -13.34
C SER A 60 2.08 9.07 -11.99
N PHE A 61 2.17 9.80 -10.87
CA PHE A 61 1.83 9.24 -9.55
C PHE A 61 0.35 8.90 -9.45
N GLU A 62 -0.52 9.78 -9.93
CA GLU A 62 -1.97 9.56 -9.92
C GLU A 62 -2.35 8.30 -10.69
N ALA A 63 -1.78 8.08 -11.88
CA ALA A 63 -2.01 6.87 -12.67
C ALA A 63 -1.67 5.59 -11.88
N GLY A 64 -0.49 5.53 -11.28
CA GLY A 64 -0.11 4.37 -10.48
C GLY A 64 -0.91 4.21 -9.18
N ILE A 65 -1.35 5.31 -8.55
CA ILE A 65 -2.28 5.24 -7.41
C ILE A 65 -3.62 4.64 -7.82
N ARG A 66 -4.13 5.00 -9.01
CA ARG A 66 -5.38 4.43 -9.54
C ARG A 66 -5.29 2.92 -9.75
N GLU A 67 -4.15 2.41 -10.22
CA GLU A 67 -3.91 0.96 -10.34
C GLU A 67 -3.97 0.26 -8.96
N TYR A 68 -3.37 0.85 -7.91
CA TYR A 68 -3.48 0.30 -6.55
C TYR A 68 -4.93 0.29 -6.06
N LEU A 69 -5.67 1.37 -6.30
CA LEU A 69 -7.07 1.47 -5.88
C LEU A 69 -7.96 0.47 -6.63
N GLU A 70 -7.69 0.21 -7.90
CA GLU A 70 -8.41 -0.80 -8.69
C GLU A 70 -8.16 -2.21 -8.13
N MET A 71 -6.90 -2.58 -7.86
CA MET A 71 -6.56 -3.87 -7.25
C MET A 71 -7.21 -4.03 -5.87
N LEU A 72 -7.08 -3.02 -4.99
CA LEU A 72 -7.69 -3.06 -3.66
C LEU A 72 -9.21 -3.14 -3.75
N GLY A 73 -9.83 -2.33 -4.61
CA GLY A 73 -11.28 -2.35 -4.83
C GLY A 73 -11.80 -3.74 -5.19
N GLY A 74 -11.06 -4.46 -6.04
CA GLY A 74 -11.38 -5.85 -6.37
C GLY A 74 -11.36 -6.82 -5.17
N TRP A 75 -10.68 -6.47 -4.07
CA TRP A 75 -10.56 -7.31 -2.88
C TRP A 75 -11.41 -6.84 -1.69
N VAL A 76 -11.63 -5.53 -1.52
CA VAL A 76 -12.28 -4.96 -0.32
C VAL A 76 -13.80 -4.79 -0.43
N GLY A 77 -14.38 -5.01 -1.61
CA GLY A 77 -15.82 -4.99 -1.82
C GLY A 77 -16.14 -4.95 -3.31
N GLY A 78 -16.89 -5.95 -3.79
CA GLY A 78 -17.14 -6.19 -5.22
C GLY A 78 -17.43 -4.94 -6.05
N ALA A 79 -16.98 -4.98 -7.31
CA ALA A 79 -16.64 -3.90 -8.23
C ALA A 79 -17.62 -2.71 -8.45
N ASP A 80 -18.77 -2.63 -7.78
CA ASP A 80 -19.87 -1.71 -8.11
C ASP A 80 -20.45 -0.93 -6.90
N ASN A 81 -19.68 -0.65 -5.85
CA ASN A 81 -20.15 0.18 -4.73
C ASN A 81 -19.21 1.39 -4.47
N ASP A 82 -19.76 2.60 -4.41
CA ASP A 82 -19.01 3.83 -4.05
C ASP A 82 -18.29 3.68 -2.69
N GLU A 83 -18.85 2.85 -1.80
CA GLU A 83 -18.25 2.48 -0.52
C GLU A 83 -16.93 1.70 -0.68
N ALA A 84 -16.81 0.84 -1.70
CA ALA A 84 -15.59 0.08 -1.99
C ALA A 84 -14.44 0.99 -2.39
N GLY A 85 -14.73 2.09 -3.11
CA GLY A 85 -13.74 3.12 -3.43
C GLY A 85 -13.22 3.80 -2.17
N GLY A 86 -14.11 4.17 -1.23
CA GLY A 86 -13.72 4.74 0.06
C GLY A 86 -12.87 3.79 0.90
N LYS A 87 -13.26 2.51 0.99
CA LYS A 87 -12.51 1.48 1.71
C LYS A 87 -11.12 1.27 1.09
N ALA A 88 -11.01 1.17 -0.23
CA ALA A 88 -9.73 1.02 -0.93
C ALA A 88 -8.79 2.22 -0.66
N MET A 89 -9.30 3.45 -0.71
CA MET A 89 -8.53 4.65 -0.38
C MET A 89 -8.04 4.65 1.07
N ALA A 90 -8.90 4.26 2.01
CA ALA A 90 -8.53 4.14 3.42
C ALA A 90 -7.44 3.07 3.63
N VAL A 91 -7.60 1.88 3.03
CA VAL A 91 -6.61 0.79 3.11
C VAL A 91 -5.27 1.23 2.54
N LEU A 92 -5.23 1.80 1.34
CA LEU A 92 -3.99 2.28 0.72
C LEU A 92 -3.30 3.33 1.60
N SER A 93 -4.07 4.29 2.12
CA SER A 93 -3.55 5.37 2.97
C SER A 93 -2.94 4.83 4.26
N THR A 94 -3.61 3.88 4.91
CA THR A 94 -3.12 3.19 6.12
C THR A 94 -1.81 2.45 5.84
N MET A 95 -1.77 1.66 4.77
CA MET A 95 -0.59 0.89 4.42
C MET A 95 0.62 1.78 4.12
N VAL A 96 0.45 2.78 3.24
CA VAL A 96 1.50 3.74 2.86
C VAL A 96 1.99 4.51 4.10
N GLY A 97 1.08 5.00 4.93
CA GLY A 97 1.40 5.74 6.14
C GLY A 97 2.20 4.93 7.15
N ALA A 98 1.83 3.67 7.37
CA ALA A 98 2.51 2.78 8.30
C ALA A 98 3.95 2.47 7.87
N VAL A 99 4.18 2.18 6.58
CA VAL A 99 5.55 1.96 6.06
C VAL A 99 6.37 3.25 6.15
N LEU A 100 5.78 4.41 5.84
CA LEU A 100 6.46 5.69 5.98
C LEU A 100 6.89 5.94 7.44
N LEU A 101 5.96 5.83 8.40
CA LEU A 101 6.23 6.08 9.82
C LEU A 101 7.25 5.09 10.37
N SER A 102 7.14 3.79 10.03
CA SER A 102 8.10 2.77 10.46
C SER A 102 9.53 3.06 9.96
N ARG A 103 9.70 3.67 8.78
CA ARG A 103 11.01 4.04 8.22
C ARG A 103 11.64 5.26 8.91
N VAL A 104 10.84 6.15 9.49
CA VAL A 104 11.31 7.37 10.16
C VAL A 104 11.78 7.09 11.58
N VAL A 105 11.24 6.06 12.23
CA VAL A 105 11.63 5.69 13.60
C VAL A 105 12.86 4.78 13.63
N ASN A 106 13.76 5.04 14.60
CA ASN A 106 14.97 4.25 14.83
C ASN A 106 14.73 3.01 15.69
N ASP A 107 13.74 3.06 16.60
CA ASP A 107 13.39 1.92 17.46
C ASP A 107 12.73 0.81 16.62
N PRO A 108 13.35 -0.38 16.50
CA PRO A 108 12.79 -1.47 15.71
C PRO A 108 11.47 -2.01 16.27
N ASN A 109 11.24 -1.92 17.59
CA ASN A 109 9.98 -2.38 18.19
C ASN A 109 8.85 -1.42 17.85
N LEU A 110 9.10 -0.11 17.93
CA LEU A 110 8.13 0.90 17.50
C LEU A 110 7.86 0.82 15.98
N ALA A 111 8.91 0.55 15.19
CA ALA A 111 8.75 0.34 13.75
C ALA A 111 7.82 -0.84 13.43
N GLN A 112 8.04 -1.99 14.09
CA GLN A 112 7.20 -3.18 13.95
C GLN A 112 5.76 -2.88 14.40
N ALA A 113 5.59 -2.18 15.54
CA ALA A 113 4.27 -1.86 16.07
C ALA A 113 3.40 -1.02 15.11
N PHE A 114 4.00 -0.10 14.33
CA PHE A 114 3.27 0.62 13.28
C PHE A 114 2.76 -0.31 12.17
N LEU A 115 3.58 -1.28 11.77
CA LEU A 115 3.24 -2.23 10.71
C LEU A 115 2.16 -3.22 11.18
N ASP A 116 2.27 -3.70 12.42
CA ASP A 116 1.30 -4.62 13.04
C ASP A 116 -0.05 -3.93 13.22
N ALA A 117 -0.07 -2.71 13.79
CA ALA A 117 -1.30 -1.96 13.98
C ALA A 117 -2.03 -1.67 12.66
N ALA A 118 -1.29 -1.38 11.59
CA ALA A 118 -1.86 -1.19 10.27
C ALA A 118 -2.39 -2.50 9.67
N THR A 119 -1.71 -3.63 9.92
CA THR A 119 -2.16 -4.95 9.48
C THR A 119 -3.51 -5.29 10.10
N ASP A 120 -3.62 -5.12 11.42
CA ASP A 120 -4.86 -5.40 12.16
C ASP A 120 -5.99 -4.47 11.69
N GLN A 121 -5.72 -3.17 11.60
CA GLN A 121 -6.72 -2.19 11.17
C GLN A 121 -7.24 -2.45 9.74
N VAL A 122 -6.35 -2.82 8.81
CA VAL A 122 -6.76 -3.14 7.43
C VAL A 122 -7.62 -4.40 7.42
N ARG A 123 -7.24 -5.45 8.16
CA ARG A 123 -8.03 -6.69 8.26
C ARG A 123 -9.41 -6.45 8.87
N GLU A 124 -9.51 -5.60 9.89
CA GLU A 124 -10.80 -5.21 10.47
C GLU A 124 -11.66 -4.42 9.48
N ALA A 125 -11.07 -3.46 8.77
CA ALA A 125 -11.80 -2.59 7.83
C ALA A 125 -12.39 -3.35 6.64
N VAL A 126 -11.83 -4.50 6.27
CA VAL A 126 -12.32 -5.34 5.17
C VAL A 126 -13.25 -6.46 5.63
N ALA A 127 -13.23 -6.80 6.92
CA ALA A 127 -14.17 -7.73 7.53
C ALA A 127 -15.52 -7.07 7.88
N ALA A 128 -15.54 -5.75 8.02
CA ALA A 128 -16.73 -4.92 8.29
C ALA A 128 -17.47 -4.53 7.00
#